data_AF-A0A822CQU3-F1
#
_entry.id   AF-A0A822CQU3-F1
#
_cell.length_a   1.000
_cell.length_b   1.000
_cell.length_c   1.000
_cell.angle_alpha   90.00
_cell.angle_beta   90.00
_cell.angle_gamma   90.00
#
_symmetry.space_group_name_H-M   'P 1'
#
loop_
_entity.id
_entity.type
_entity.pdbx_description
1 polymer ?
#
loop_
_entity_poly.entity_id
_entity_poly.type
_entity_poly.pdbx_seq_one_letter_code
_entity_poly.pdbx_strand_id
1 'polypeptide(L)'
;INKSNSTSGQKDLSDSDRSKNLGFDEYIQSNPCKFDHHDLFKTLQTATLDFRQNDPYCSLGWLSPVQSYVLEEYCSRYGVRGCLIHLYYLNDLLDRAEQGFMIDPQLLHYSYVFCTSHVSGNRPDNNVSTITMEERDQFSEIKERLKQFLENQVTNFRFSFPFGRPEGALKAILSLLERVLSKDISTPISRDD
;
A
#
# COMPACT_ATOMS: atom_id res chain seq x y z
N ILE A 1 38.19 49.84 43.70
CA ILE A 1 37.23 48.91 44.34
C ILE A 1 35.98 48.92 43.45
N ASN A 2 35.84 47.90 42.61
CA ASN A 2 34.86 47.88 41.51
C ASN A 2 33.61 47.06 41.86
N LYS A 3 32.47 47.70 41.62
CA LYS A 3 31.18 47.19 41.09
C LYS A 3 30.49 45.99 41.74
N SER A 4 29.35 46.33 42.33
CA SER A 4 28.10 45.54 42.40
C SER A 4 27.70 44.98 41.03
N ASN A 5 27.24 43.73 41.01
CA ASN A 5 26.40 43.16 39.94
C ASN A 5 25.38 42.19 40.54
N SER A 6 24.12 42.61 40.50
CA SER A 6 22.95 41.76 40.58
C SER A 6 22.43 41.54 39.15
N THR A 7 22.34 40.28 38.73
CA THR A 7 21.51 39.82 37.60
C THR A 7 21.29 38.33 37.83
N SER A 8 20.16 37.96 38.43
CA SER A 8 18.91 37.61 37.73
C SER A 8 19.11 36.42 36.79
N GLY A 9 18.51 35.30 37.20
CA GLY A 9 18.56 34.03 36.51
C GLY A 9 18.15 34.13 35.05
N GLN A 10 18.92 33.45 34.20
CA GLN A 10 18.51 33.11 32.84
C GLN A 10 19.38 31.97 32.33
N LYS A 11 18.69 30.99 31.73
CA LYS A 11 19.16 29.91 30.84
C LYS A 11 19.58 28.58 31.47
N ASP A 12 18.61 27.89 32.05
CA ASP A 12 18.55 26.41 32.05
C ASP A 12 17.37 25.91 31.20
N LEU A 13 17.11 26.57 30.07
CA LEU A 13 16.03 26.23 29.12
C LEU A 13 16.50 26.11 27.66
N SER A 14 17.80 26.26 27.36
CA SER A 14 18.25 26.34 25.95
C SER A 14 18.93 25.09 25.39
N ASP A 15 19.30 24.10 26.19
CA ASP A 15 20.00 22.92 25.67
C ASP A 15 19.06 21.72 25.45
N SER A 16 18.01 21.57 26.26
CA SER A 16 17.03 20.50 26.05
C SER A 16 16.12 20.72 24.82
N ASP A 17 15.94 21.96 24.37
CA ASP A 17 15.18 22.27 23.14
C ASP A 17 16.08 22.29 21.90
N ARG A 18 17.37 22.59 22.04
CA ARG A 18 18.33 22.50 20.92
C ARG A 18 18.57 21.07 20.48
N SER A 19 18.66 20.12 21.42
CA SER A 19 18.83 18.70 21.09
C SER A 19 17.62 18.07 20.40
N LYS A 20 16.43 18.67 20.48
CA LYS A 20 15.24 18.22 19.74
C LYS A 20 15.16 18.80 18.33
N ASN A 21 15.77 19.97 18.08
CA ASN A 21 15.73 20.64 16.77
C ASN A 21 16.85 20.23 15.82
N LEU A 22 17.99 19.73 16.32
CA LEU A 22 19.16 19.38 15.50
C LEU A 22 18.88 18.30 14.44
N GLY A 23 17.85 17.46 14.61
CA GLY A 23 17.45 16.47 13.61
C GLY A 23 16.46 17.00 12.57
N PHE A 24 15.63 18.00 12.90
CA PHE A 24 14.59 18.50 12.00
C PHE A 24 15.12 19.51 10.98
N ASP A 25 16.15 20.28 11.34
CA ASP A 25 16.74 21.29 10.46
C ASP A 25 17.32 20.65 9.17
N GLU A 26 17.86 19.43 9.26
CA GLU A 26 18.36 18.68 8.11
C GLU A 26 17.23 18.29 7.15
N TYR A 27 16.09 17.82 7.65
CA TYR A 27 14.94 17.49 6.82
C TYR A 27 14.31 18.73 6.17
N ILE A 28 14.22 19.84 6.90
CA ILE A 28 13.66 21.11 6.37
C ILE A 28 14.54 21.67 5.24
N GLN A 29 15.85 21.49 5.33
CA GLN A 29 16.80 21.99 4.32
C GLN A 29 17.08 21.00 3.19
N SER A 30 16.69 19.74 3.36
CA SER A 30 16.88 18.69 2.35
C SER A 30 16.06 18.98 1.09
N ASN A 31 16.61 18.62 -0.08
CA ASN A 31 15.88 18.73 -1.33
C ASN A 31 14.94 17.52 -1.48
N PRO A 32 13.61 17.72 -1.52
CA PRO A 32 12.66 16.62 -1.61
C PRO A 32 12.93 15.69 -2.80
N CYS A 33 13.37 16.21 -3.95
CA CYS A 33 13.59 15.43 -5.17
C CYS A 33 14.76 14.42 -5.09
N LYS A 34 15.56 14.45 -4.01
CA LYS A 34 16.72 13.56 -3.85
C LYS A 34 16.42 12.30 -3.06
N PHE A 35 15.22 12.18 -2.49
CA PHE A 35 14.84 11.01 -1.72
C PHE A 35 14.33 9.89 -2.62
N ASP A 36 14.43 8.67 -2.13
CA ASP A 36 13.72 7.55 -2.73
C ASP A 36 12.23 7.67 -2.41
N HIS A 37 11.49 8.27 -3.33
CA HIS A 37 10.06 8.44 -3.16
C HIS A 37 9.27 7.14 -3.28
N HIS A 38 9.83 6.07 -3.84
CA HIS A 38 9.16 4.77 -3.92
C HIS A 38 9.10 4.15 -2.52
N ASP A 39 10.23 4.13 -1.81
CA ASP A 39 10.31 3.63 -0.42
C ASP A 39 9.56 4.51 0.57
N LEU A 40 9.67 5.84 0.43
CA LEU A 40 8.90 6.77 1.25
C LEU A 40 7.39 6.61 1.03
N PHE A 41 6.96 6.43 -0.21
CA PHE A 41 5.56 6.18 -0.53
C PHE A 41 5.06 4.88 0.09
N LYS A 42 5.83 3.79 -0.05
CA LYS A 42 5.51 2.51 0.59
C LYS A 42 5.30 2.70 2.08
N THR A 43 6.27 3.33 2.76
CA THR A 43 6.19 3.61 4.20
C THR A 43 4.95 4.44 4.56
N LEU A 44 4.66 5.48 3.80
CA LEU A 44 3.49 6.34 4.01
C LEU A 44 2.18 5.57 3.83
N GLN A 45 2.07 4.76 2.78
CA GLN A 45 0.88 3.97 2.49
C GLN A 45 0.64 2.93 3.58
N THR A 46 1.68 2.18 3.98
CA THR A 46 1.60 1.20 5.07
C THR A 46 1.15 1.86 6.37
N ALA A 47 1.76 2.99 6.75
CA ALA A 47 1.36 3.72 7.95
C ALA A 47 -0.08 4.27 7.87
N THR A 48 -0.53 4.67 6.68
CA THR A 48 -1.91 5.13 6.45
C THR A 48 -2.91 3.99 6.64
N LEU A 49 -2.56 2.79 6.16
CA LEU A 49 -3.36 1.59 6.35
C LEU A 49 -3.36 1.15 7.82
N ASP A 50 -2.21 1.15 8.50
CA ASP A 50 -2.11 0.89 9.95
C ASP A 50 -3.02 1.82 10.75
N PHE A 51 -2.98 3.11 10.45
CA PHE A 51 -3.86 4.07 11.09
C PHE A 51 -5.34 3.73 10.85
N ARG A 52 -5.70 3.33 9.62
CA ARG A 52 -7.07 2.91 9.28
C ARG A 52 -7.51 1.66 10.00
N GLN A 53 -6.60 0.73 10.25
CA GLN A 53 -6.89 -0.50 10.97
C GLN A 53 -7.16 -0.32 12.46
N ASN A 54 -6.92 0.87 13.04
CA ASN A 54 -7.45 1.21 14.36
C ASN A 54 -8.98 1.25 14.38
N ASP A 55 -9.62 1.35 13.22
CA ASP A 55 -11.06 1.17 13.03
C ASP A 55 -11.31 0.04 12.00
N PRO A 56 -11.05 -1.23 12.39
CA PRO A 56 -10.97 -2.33 11.43
C PRO A 56 -12.35 -2.77 10.92
N TYR A 57 -13.39 -2.66 11.75
CA TYR A 57 -14.74 -3.11 11.39
C TYR A 57 -15.46 -2.16 10.44
N CYS A 58 -15.15 -0.86 10.49
CA CYS A 58 -15.72 0.11 9.56
C CYS A 58 -14.90 0.24 8.27
N SER A 59 -13.58 0.12 8.35
CA SER A 59 -12.73 0.26 7.17
C SER A 59 -12.64 -1.02 6.33
N LEU A 60 -12.59 -2.21 6.94
CA LEU A 60 -12.34 -3.49 6.25
C LEU A 60 -11.12 -3.42 5.30
N GLY A 61 -10.13 -2.61 5.66
CA GLY A 61 -8.94 -2.34 4.85
C GLY A 61 -9.09 -1.16 3.88
N TRP A 62 -10.29 -0.65 3.60
CA TRP A 62 -10.49 0.50 2.72
C TRP A 62 -9.90 1.78 3.29
N LEU A 63 -9.04 2.43 2.51
CA LEU A 63 -8.70 3.83 2.71
C LEU A 63 -9.91 4.72 2.42
N SER A 64 -10.05 5.79 3.19
CA SER A 64 -11.08 6.80 2.88
C SER A 64 -10.74 7.55 1.59
N PRO A 65 -11.75 8.11 0.89
CA PRO A 65 -11.53 8.86 -0.35
C PRO A 65 -10.45 9.94 -0.24
N VAL A 66 -10.38 10.64 0.90
CA VAL A 66 -9.37 11.68 1.17
C VAL A 66 -7.97 11.08 1.29
N GLN A 67 -7.82 9.93 1.95
CA GLN A 67 -6.52 9.27 2.08
C GLN A 67 -6.02 8.76 0.73
N SER A 68 -6.90 8.11 -0.06
CA SER A 68 -6.56 7.66 -1.41
C SER A 68 -6.14 8.84 -2.28
N TYR A 69 -6.89 9.94 -2.24
CA TYR A 69 -6.56 11.16 -2.98
C TYR A 69 -5.18 11.72 -2.60
N VAL A 70 -4.85 11.81 -1.31
CA VAL A 70 -3.54 12.31 -0.86
C VAL A 70 -2.40 11.41 -1.33
N LEU A 71 -2.58 10.09 -1.31
CA LEU A 71 -1.57 9.14 -1.81
C LEU A 71 -1.38 9.26 -3.33
N GLU A 72 -2.47 9.40 -4.09
CA GLU A 72 -2.41 9.60 -5.55
C GLU A 72 -1.74 10.94 -5.93
N GLU A 73 -2.02 12.01 -5.19
CA GLU A 73 -1.36 13.30 -5.35
C GLU A 73 0.15 13.20 -5.05
N TYR A 74 0.54 12.47 -3.99
CA TYR A 74 1.96 12.20 -3.71
C TYR A 74 2.63 11.50 -4.90
N CYS A 75 1.99 10.46 -5.44
CA CYS A 75 2.52 9.73 -6.60
C CYS A 75 2.70 10.64 -7.81
N SER A 76 1.70 11.46 -8.11
CA SER A 76 1.72 12.41 -9.24
C SER A 76 2.82 13.45 -9.07
N ARG A 77 3.04 13.93 -7.85
CA ARG A 77 4.02 14.98 -7.55
C ARG A 77 5.47 14.50 -7.60
N TYR A 78 5.72 13.28 -7.17
CA TYR A 78 7.07 12.73 -7.03
C TYR A 78 7.43 11.65 -8.05
N GLY A 79 6.55 11.40 -9.03
CA GLY A 79 6.78 10.44 -10.10
C GLY A 79 6.76 8.98 -9.63
N VAL A 80 6.08 8.68 -8.52
CA VAL A 80 5.89 7.29 -8.09
C VAL A 80 4.86 6.64 -9.00
N ARG A 81 5.20 5.45 -9.50
CA ARG A 81 4.37 4.75 -10.50
C ARG A 81 3.06 4.28 -9.88
N GLY A 82 1.93 4.53 -10.55
CA GLY A 82 0.59 4.21 -10.01
C GLY A 82 0.36 2.72 -9.73
N CYS A 83 1.03 1.80 -10.42
CA CYS A 83 0.93 0.36 -10.11
C CYS A 83 1.43 0.04 -8.69
N LEU A 84 2.42 0.78 -8.18
CA LEU A 84 2.98 0.55 -6.86
C LEU A 84 1.96 0.80 -5.76
N ILE A 85 0.99 1.69 -6.00
CA ILE A 85 -0.14 1.90 -5.10
C ILE A 85 -0.86 0.57 -4.85
N HIS A 86 -1.24 -0.14 -5.91
CA HIS A 86 -1.97 -1.40 -5.77
C HIS A 86 -1.09 -2.57 -5.39
N LEU A 87 0.18 -2.57 -5.79
CA LEU A 87 1.12 -3.65 -5.47
C LEU A 87 1.45 -3.68 -3.97
N TYR A 88 1.85 -2.54 -3.42
CA TYR A 88 2.11 -2.41 -1.98
C TYR A 88 0.83 -2.58 -1.16
N TYR A 89 -0.28 -1.99 -1.62
CA TYR A 89 -1.54 -2.13 -0.92
C TYR A 89 -2.05 -3.58 -0.90
N LEU A 90 -1.94 -4.33 -2.00
CA LEU A 90 -2.32 -5.74 -2.04
C LEU A 90 -1.45 -6.58 -1.10
N ASN A 91 -0.13 -6.34 -1.09
CA ASN A 91 0.79 -6.99 -0.16
C ASN A 91 0.39 -6.70 1.30
N ASP A 92 0.21 -5.43 1.62
CA ASP A 92 -0.09 -4.97 2.98
C ASP A 92 -1.44 -5.49 3.48
N LEU A 93 -2.46 -5.51 2.61
CA LEU A 93 -3.76 -6.10 2.89
C LEU A 93 -3.65 -7.60 3.14
N LEU A 94 -2.83 -8.30 2.36
CA LEU A 94 -2.61 -9.74 2.53
C LEU A 94 -1.89 -10.06 3.84
N ASP A 95 -0.85 -9.30 4.20
CA ASP A 95 -0.15 -9.44 5.49
C ASP A 95 -1.13 -9.34 6.67
N ARG A 96 -2.09 -8.41 6.58
CA ARG A 96 -3.12 -8.21 7.60
C ARG A 96 -4.18 -9.30 7.59
N ALA A 97 -4.61 -9.74 6.40
CA ALA A 97 -5.56 -10.83 6.28
C ALA A 97 -5.00 -12.15 6.84
N GLU A 98 -3.71 -12.43 6.63
CA GLU A 98 -3.00 -13.59 7.20
C GLU A 98 -2.88 -13.51 8.73
N GLN A 99 -2.79 -12.29 9.29
CA GLN A 99 -2.83 -12.04 10.74
C GLN A 99 -4.25 -12.12 11.34
N GLY A 100 -5.28 -12.36 10.52
CA GLY A 100 -6.67 -12.49 10.96
C GLY A 100 -7.45 -11.18 11.03
N PHE A 101 -6.91 -10.07 10.50
CA PHE A 101 -7.70 -8.86 10.32
C PHE A 101 -8.80 -9.09 9.28
N MET A 102 -9.98 -8.54 9.53
CA MET A 102 -11.07 -8.58 8.57
C MET A 102 -10.79 -7.60 7.43
N ILE A 103 -10.53 -8.15 6.25
CA ILE A 103 -10.31 -7.40 5.01
C ILE A 103 -11.47 -7.68 4.05
N ASP A 104 -11.98 -6.65 3.38
CA ASP A 104 -13.00 -6.81 2.35
C ASP A 104 -12.45 -7.61 1.16
N PRO A 105 -13.02 -8.78 0.83
CA PRO A 105 -12.61 -9.55 -0.34
C PRO A 105 -12.70 -8.77 -1.66
N GLN A 106 -13.62 -7.82 -1.76
CA GLN A 106 -13.79 -6.99 -2.95
C GLN A 106 -12.59 -6.05 -3.15
N LEU A 107 -11.99 -5.57 -2.07
CA LEU A 107 -10.80 -4.72 -2.10
C LEU A 107 -9.56 -5.49 -2.56
N LEU A 108 -9.37 -6.71 -2.05
CA LEU A 108 -8.33 -7.63 -2.52
C LEU A 108 -8.50 -7.91 -4.01
N HIS A 109 -9.73 -8.21 -4.44
CA HIS A 109 -10.05 -8.48 -5.83
C HIS A 109 -9.76 -7.28 -6.74
N TYR A 110 -10.19 -6.08 -6.35
CA TYR A 110 -9.94 -4.86 -7.09
C TYR A 110 -8.43 -4.59 -7.27
N SER A 111 -7.65 -4.67 -6.20
CA SER A 111 -6.20 -4.43 -6.24
C SER A 111 -5.48 -5.48 -7.07
N TYR A 112 -5.87 -6.76 -6.95
CA TYR A 112 -5.31 -7.84 -7.76
C TYR A 112 -5.59 -7.67 -9.26
N VAL A 113 -6.82 -7.31 -9.65
CA VAL A 113 -7.18 -7.08 -11.06
C VAL A 113 -6.38 -5.93 -11.65
N PHE A 114 -6.14 -4.87 -10.87
CA PHE A 114 -5.29 -3.75 -11.30
C PHE A 114 -3.86 -4.21 -11.57
N CYS A 115 -3.23 -4.90 -10.61
CA CYS A 115 -1.86 -5.40 -10.77
C CYS A 115 -1.74 -6.38 -11.95
N THR A 116 -2.72 -7.26 -12.13
CA THR A 116 -2.75 -8.19 -13.27
C THR A 116 -2.85 -7.43 -14.60
N SER A 117 -3.76 -6.47 -14.73
CA SER A 117 -3.89 -5.65 -15.95
C SER A 117 -2.58 -4.91 -16.28
N HIS A 118 -1.89 -4.38 -15.26
CA HIS A 118 -0.58 -3.75 -15.43
C HIS A 118 0.48 -4.74 -15.92
N VAL A 119 0.66 -5.88 -15.24
CA VAL A 119 1.72 -6.85 -15.56
C VAL A 119 1.47 -7.60 -16.87
N SER A 120 0.21 -7.85 -17.24
CA SER A 120 -0.14 -8.52 -18.50
C SER A 120 -0.15 -7.55 -19.70
N GLY A 121 0.04 -6.24 -19.47
CA GLY A 121 0.06 -5.24 -20.54
C GLY A 121 -1.29 -4.98 -21.23
N ASN A 122 -2.40 -5.45 -20.63
CA ASN A 122 -3.74 -5.35 -21.18
C ASN A 122 -4.42 -4.04 -20.75
N ARG A 123 -3.82 -2.89 -21.09
CA ARG A 123 -4.46 -1.58 -20.88
C ARG A 123 -5.14 -1.14 -22.19
N PRO A 124 -6.42 -0.70 -22.15
CA PRO A 124 -7.14 -0.27 -23.35
C PRO A 124 -6.57 1.01 -24.00
N ASP A 125 -5.71 1.74 -23.26
CA ASP A 125 -4.96 2.85 -23.80
C ASP A 125 -3.64 2.31 -24.39
N ASN A 126 -3.48 2.49 -25.71
CA ASN A 126 -2.41 2.02 -26.59
C ASN A 126 -0.98 2.47 -26.24
N ASN A 127 -0.73 2.87 -25.00
CA ASN A 127 0.57 3.26 -24.50
C ASN A 127 1.33 2.00 -24.11
N VAL A 128 2.57 1.89 -24.62
CA VAL A 128 3.53 0.87 -24.20
C VAL A 128 3.60 0.85 -22.68
N SER A 129 3.04 -0.20 -22.06
CA SER A 129 3.11 -0.39 -20.61
C SER A 129 4.55 -0.78 -20.28
N THR A 130 5.32 0.17 -19.76
CA THR A 130 6.65 -0.11 -19.22
C THR A 130 6.47 -0.83 -17.89
N ILE A 131 6.76 -2.12 -17.85
CA ILE A 131 6.70 -2.93 -16.63
C ILE A 131 8.14 -3.22 -16.21
N THR A 132 8.48 -2.91 -14.97
CA THR A 132 9.82 -3.21 -14.44
C THR A 132 9.90 -4.68 -14.04
N MET A 133 11.11 -5.25 -14.00
CA MET A 133 11.30 -6.62 -13.49
C MET A 133 10.92 -6.72 -12.01
N GLU A 134 11.29 -5.71 -11.22
CA GLU A 134 10.96 -5.63 -9.79
C GLU A 134 9.45 -5.70 -9.54
N GLU A 135 8.65 -4.93 -10.29
CA GLU A 135 7.18 -4.98 -10.21
C GLU A 135 6.63 -6.37 -10.55
N ARG A 136 7.19 -7.03 -11.57
CA ARG A 136 6.74 -8.35 -12.01
C ARG A 136 7.08 -9.43 -10.97
N ASP A 137 8.28 -9.37 -10.41
CA ASP A 137 8.76 -10.35 -9.43
C ASP A 137 7.97 -10.21 -8.12
N GLN A 138 7.81 -8.97 -7.63
CA GLN A 138 6.97 -8.68 -6.47
C GLN A 138 5.51 -9.12 -6.68
N PHE A 139 4.93 -8.84 -7.85
CA PHE A 139 3.57 -9.30 -8.15
C PHE A 139 3.47 -10.82 -8.18
N SER A 140 4.47 -11.51 -8.73
CA SER A 140 4.49 -12.97 -8.79
C SER A 140 4.55 -13.59 -7.39
N GLU A 141 5.35 -13.01 -6.49
CA GLU A 141 5.40 -13.42 -5.08
C GLU A 141 4.07 -13.20 -4.37
N ILE A 142 3.48 -12.00 -4.50
CA ILE A 142 2.19 -11.66 -3.90
C ILE A 142 1.08 -12.56 -4.45
N LYS A 143 1.10 -12.87 -5.75
CA LYS A 143 0.13 -13.75 -6.42
C LYS A 143 0.16 -15.16 -5.82
N GLU A 144 1.34 -15.73 -5.61
CA GLU A 144 1.46 -17.08 -5.02
C GLU A 144 1.02 -17.09 -3.56
N ARG A 145 1.38 -16.06 -2.76
CA ARG A 145 0.88 -15.92 -1.38
C ARG A 145 -0.64 -15.79 -1.34
N LEU A 146 -1.20 -14.92 -2.19
CA LEU A 146 -2.64 -14.71 -2.30
C LEU A 146 -3.37 -16.00 -2.66
N LYS A 147 -2.83 -16.79 -3.60
CA LYS A 147 -3.39 -18.10 -3.97
C LYS A 147 -3.51 -19.01 -2.75
N GLN A 148 -2.43 -19.17 -1.99
CA GLN A 148 -2.41 -20.03 -0.80
C GLN A 148 -3.41 -19.54 0.25
N PHE A 149 -3.47 -18.23 0.47
CA PHE A 149 -4.45 -17.62 1.37
C PHE A 149 -5.90 -17.95 0.94
N LEU A 150 -6.22 -17.75 -0.34
CA LEU A 150 -7.57 -17.99 -0.87
C LEU A 150 -7.95 -19.47 -0.85
N GLU A 151 -7.04 -20.37 -1.22
CA GLU A 151 -7.24 -21.82 -1.11
C GLU A 151 -7.58 -22.20 0.34
N ASN A 152 -6.84 -21.67 1.32
CA ASN A 152 -7.11 -21.89 2.73
C ASN A 152 -8.49 -21.38 3.17
N GLN A 153 -8.89 -20.17 2.73
CA GLN A 153 -10.22 -19.61 3.00
C GLN A 153 -11.35 -20.47 2.40
N VAL A 154 -11.14 -21.03 1.21
CA VAL A 154 -12.12 -21.90 0.54
C VAL A 154 -12.19 -23.28 1.19
N THR A 155 -11.05 -23.89 1.53
CA THR A 155 -11.04 -25.18 2.26
C THR A 155 -11.72 -25.07 3.61
N ASN A 156 -11.53 -23.94 4.30
CA ASN A 156 -12.12 -23.66 5.61
C ASN A 156 -13.36 -22.77 5.55
N PHE A 157 -14.10 -22.78 4.42
CA PHE A 157 -15.19 -21.81 4.17
C PHE A 157 -16.27 -21.75 5.26
N ARG A 158 -16.51 -22.85 5.99
CA ARG A 158 -17.47 -22.89 7.12
C ARG A 158 -17.03 -22.03 8.31
N PHE A 159 -15.72 -21.93 8.53
CA PHE A 159 -15.12 -21.10 9.58
C PHE A 159 -14.89 -19.68 9.09
N SER A 160 -14.42 -19.52 7.85
CA SER A 160 -14.17 -18.23 7.22
C SER A 160 -15.44 -17.43 6.90
N PHE A 161 -16.53 -18.12 6.55
CA PHE A 161 -17.81 -17.52 6.16
C PHE A 161 -18.97 -18.19 6.91
N PRO A 162 -19.07 -18.00 8.24
CA PRO A 162 -20.12 -18.63 9.03
C PRO A 162 -21.49 -18.15 8.54
N PHE A 163 -22.37 -19.10 8.23
CA PHE A 163 -23.71 -18.84 7.68
C PHE A 163 -23.72 -17.98 6.40
N GLY A 164 -22.62 -18.00 5.62
CA GLY A 164 -22.49 -17.20 4.40
C GLY A 164 -22.38 -15.69 4.66
N ARG A 165 -21.97 -15.29 5.87
CA ARG A 165 -21.67 -13.89 6.21
C ARG A 165 -20.15 -13.64 6.11
N PRO A 166 -19.73 -12.45 5.63
CA PRO A 166 -20.56 -11.42 5.02
C PRO A 166 -21.17 -11.88 3.69
N GLU A 167 -22.34 -11.34 3.35
CA GLU A 167 -23.09 -11.77 2.16
C GLU A 167 -22.29 -11.48 0.89
N GLY A 168 -22.17 -12.45 0.00
CA GLY A 168 -21.39 -12.33 -1.24
C GLY A 168 -19.87 -12.49 -1.07
N ALA A 169 -19.33 -12.51 0.15
CA ALA A 169 -17.90 -12.61 0.40
C ALA A 169 -17.29 -13.90 -0.14
N LEU A 170 -17.94 -15.05 0.10
CA LEU A 170 -17.50 -16.34 -0.44
C LEU A 170 -17.49 -16.33 -1.98
N LYS A 171 -18.49 -15.71 -2.61
CA LYS A 171 -18.54 -15.59 -4.08
C LYS A 171 -17.40 -14.72 -4.61
N ALA A 172 -17.09 -13.61 -3.93
CA ALA A 172 -15.97 -12.75 -4.29
C ALA A 172 -14.63 -13.48 -4.17
N ILE A 173 -14.42 -14.25 -3.09
CA ILE A 173 -13.21 -15.06 -2.87
C ILE A 173 -13.06 -16.15 -3.93
N LEU A 174 -14.14 -16.86 -4.28
CA LEU A 174 -14.11 -17.85 -5.36
C LEU A 174 -13.79 -17.21 -6.70
N SER A 175 -14.42 -16.08 -7.03
CA SER A 175 -14.14 -15.35 -8.27
C SER A 175 -12.71 -14.83 -8.33
N LEU A 176 -12.15 -14.39 -7.20
CA LEU A 176 -10.75 -14.00 -7.11
C LEU A 176 -9.82 -15.19 -7.29
N LEU A 177 -10.10 -16.33 -6.64
CA LEU A 177 -9.30 -17.55 -6.78
C LEU A 177 -9.29 -18.06 -8.23
N GLU A 178 -10.44 -18.07 -8.90
CA GLU A 178 -10.53 -18.41 -10.33
C GLU A 178 -9.63 -17.52 -11.19
N ARG A 179 -9.59 -16.21 -10.93
CA ARG A 179 -8.71 -15.27 -11.62
C ARG A 179 -7.23 -15.48 -11.28
N VAL A 180 -6.91 -15.83 -10.04
CA VAL A 180 -5.53 -16.12 -9.60
C VAL A 180 -4.99 -17.38 -10.28
N LEU A 181 -5.84 -18.40 -10.43
CA LEU A 181 -5.50 -19.67 -11.08
C LEU A 181 -5.52 -19.60 -12.61
N SER A 182 -6.23 -18.62 -13.18
CA SER A 182 -6.25 -18.42 -14.63
C SER A 182 -4.83 -18.15 -15.12
N LYS A 183 -4.34 -18.99 -16.03
CA LYS A 183 -3.12 -18.69 -16.76
C LYS A 183 -3.36 -17.41 -17.54
N ASP A 184 -2.43 -16.47 -17.47
CA ASP A 184 -2.37 -15.33 -18.38
C ASP A 184 -2.39 -15.89 -19.80
N ILE A 185 -3.58 -15.96 -20.42
CA ILE A 185 -3.69 -16.11 -21.85
C ILE A 185 -3.29 -14.75 -22.38
N SER A 186 -1.98 -14.55 -22.51
CA SER A 186 -1.46 -13.64 -23.50
C SER A 186 -2.05 -14.12 -24.82
N THR A 187 -3.14 -13.51 -25.28
CA THR A 187 -3.46 -13.56 -26.70
C THR A 187 -2.29 -12.85 -27.37
N PRO A 188 -1.39 -13.57 -28.09
CA PRO A 188 -0.46 -12.86 -28.95
C PRO A 188 -1.35 -12.06 -29.91
N ILE A 189 -1.22 -10.74 -29.88
CA ILE A 189 -1.80 -9.91 -30.92
C ILE A 189 -1.12 -10.40 -32.19
N SER A 190 -1.84 -11.10 -33.06
CA SER A 190 -1.40 -11.36 -34.42
C SER A 190 -1.07 -10.00 -35.01
N ARG A 191 0.22 -9.74 -35.25
CA ARG A 191 0.61 -8.65 -36.13
C ARG A 191 0.25 -9.13 -37.53
N ASP A 192 -0.97 -8.82 -37.94
CA ASP A 192 -1.28 -8.76 -39.36
C ASP A 192 -0.67 -7.45 -39.89
N ASP A 193 0.16 -7.64 -40.92
CA ASP A 193 0.96 -6.71 -41.74
C ASP A 193 2.36 -6.29 -41.25
#